data_AF-A0A1H0H1V0-F1
#
_entry.id   AF-A0A1H0H1V0-F1
#
_cell.length_a   1.000
_cell.length_b   1.000
_cell.length_c   1.000
_cell.angle_alpha   90.00
_cell.angle_beta   90.00
_cell.angle_gamma   90.00
#
_symmetry.space_group_name_H-M   'P 1'
#
loop_
_entity.id
_entity.type
_entity.pdbx_description
1 polymer ?
#
loop_
_entity_poly.entity_id
_entity_poly.type
_entity_poly.pdbx_seq_one_letter_code
_entity_poly.pdbx_strand_id
1 'polypeptide(L)'
;MTETTTTSRTGPVPAGAAGRSDVGSGQASVGQPGYGSLGGSWWLFVPSAYFLLHTLEELPTFAAWVTDHFGPMTTLAFATSHVPLLLLVSTASYRAAQASRNHTRRRGWTVLAVAAQIQFGLNALFHLGTAVAFSEYSPGMLTAACLGLPATALVLQRSRREHLLTARQTAAAAGWGALMAAAAIGVLFLH
;
A
#
# COMPACT_ATOMS: atom_id res chain seq x y z
N MET A 1 5.22 -42.86 -35.18
CA MET A 1 3.90 -43.26 -35.71
C MET A 1 2.88 -43.08 -34.59
N THR A 2 1.63 -42.73 -34.93
CA THR A 2 0.45 -42.36 -34.10
C THR A 2 0.41 -40.92 -33.55
N GLU A 3 -0.70 -40.19 -33.63
CA GLU A 3 -1.78 -40.09 -34.61
C GLU A 3 -2.44 -38.73 -34.36
N THR A 4 -2.63 -37.95 -35.42
CA THR A 4 -3.24 -36.61 -35.41
C THR A 4 -4.76 -36.77 -35.30
N THR A 5 -5.44 -36.05 -34.41
CA THR A 5 -6.91 -35.89 -34.49
C THR A 5 -7.29 -34.43 -34.35
N THR A 6 -7.55 -33.82 -35.51
CA THR A 6 -8.09 -32.48 -35.70
C THR A 6 -9.60 -32.62 -35.91
N THR A 7 -10.43 -32.10 -35.00
CA THR A 7 -11.87 -31.96 -35.25
C THR A 7 -12.25 -30.48 -35.35
N SER A 8 -12.36 -30.05 -36.61
CA SER A 8 -13.03 -28.84 -37.06
C SER A 8 -14.53 -28.95 -36.79
N ARG A 9 -15.14 -27.93 -36.18
CA ARG A 9 -16.60 -27.80 -36.11
C ARG A 9 -17.00 -26.38 -36.51
N THR A 10 -17.25 -26.21 -37.81
CA THR A 10 -17.92 -25.07 -38.41
C THR A 10 -19.43 -25.20 -38.22
N GLY A 11 -20.04 -24.26 -37.49
CA GLY A 11 -21.50 -24.12 -37.39
C GLY A 11 -21.96 -22.87 -38.15
N PRO A 12 -23.17 -22.89 -38.74
CA PRO A 12 -23.66 -21.86 -39.66
C PRO A 12 -24.11 -20.57 -38.94
N VAL A 13 -23.88 -19.46 -39.65
CA VAL A 13 -24.33 -18.11 -39.32
C VAL A 13 -25.83 -17.98 -39.65
N PRO A 14 -26.68 -17.53 -38.71
CA PRO A 14 -28.01 -17.08 -39.05
C PRO A 14 -27.95 -15.65 -39.60
N ALA A 15 -28.40 -15.52 -40.85
CA ALA A 15 -28.73 -14.26 -41.50
C ALA A 15 -30.18 -13.88 -41.16
N GLY A 16 -30.38 -12.64 -40.73
CA GLY A 16 -31.68 -12.04 -40.49
C GLY A 16 -31.59 -11.01 -39.35
N ALA A 17 -32.19 -9.85 -39.38
CA ALA A 17 -33.01 -9.17 -40.38
C ALA A 17 -33.14 -7.71 -39.91
N ALA A 18 -33.32 -6.82 -40.88
CA ALA A 18 -34.11 -5.59 -40.82
C ALA A 18 -34.08 -4.69 -39.56
N GLY A 19 -33.52 -3.50 -39.76
CA GLY A 19 -34.32 -2.27 -39.65
C GLY A 19 -34.70 -1.79 -38.25
N ARG A 20 -33.97 -0.79 -37.77
CA ARG A 20 -34.53 0.31 -36.97
C ARG A 20 -33.67 1.57 -37.13
N SER A 21 -34.19 2.51 -37.91
CA SER A 21 -33.75 3.89 -37.96
C SER A 21 -34.36 4.64 -36.78
N ASP A 22 -33.75 4.55 -35.60
CA ASP A 22 -34.11 5.40 -34.48
C ASP A 22 -33.30 6.71 -34.58
N VAL A 23 -33.96 7.71 -35.18
CA VAL A 23 -33.59 9.13 -35.11
C VAL A 23 -33.91 9.61 -33.68
N GLY A 24 -33.01 9.29 -32.75
CA GLY A 24 -33.09 9.69 -31.35
C GLY A 24 -32.41 11.04 -31.13
N SER A 25 -33.23 12.07 -30.96
CA SER A 25 -32.94 13.39 -30.36
C SER A 25 -31.64 13.48 -29.56
N GLY A 26 -30.70 14.29 -30.07
CA GLY A 26 -29.49 14.69 -29.37
C GLY A 26 -29.82 15.52 -28.12
N GLN A 27 -30.09 14.85 -27.00
CA GLN A 27 -29.81 15.43 -25.69
C GLN A 27 -28.31 15.31 -25.47
N ALA A 28 -27.60 16.39 -25.79
CA ALA A 28 -26.27 16.61 -25.25
C ALA A 28 -26.41 16.57 -23.72
N SER A 29 -26.10 15.42 -23.12
CA SER A 29 -26.03 15.32 -21.67
C SER A 29 -24.96 16.31 -21.26
N VAL A 30 -25.40 17.43 -20.68
CA VAL A 30 -24.52 18.40 -20.03
C VAL A 30 -23.79 17.58 -18.99
N GLY A 31 -22.53 17.23 -19.31
CA GLY A 31 -21.69 16.41 -18.47
C GLY A 31 -21.55 17.14 -17.16
N GLN A 32 -22.30 16.69 -16.15
CA GLN A 32 -22.06 17.09 -14.77
C GLN A 32 -20.56 16.87 -14.55
N PRO A 33 -19.77 17.92 -14.24
CA PRO A 33 -18.36 17.76 -13.98
C PRO A 33 -18.27 16.72 -12.87
N GLY A 34 -17.83 15.52 -13.26
CA GLY A 34 -17.76 14.39 -12.36
C GLY A 34 -16.75 14.77 -11.30
N TYR A 35 -17.22 15.33 -10.19
CA TYR A 35 -16.47 15.40 -8.95
C TYR A 35 -16.11 13.96 -8.65
N GLY A 36 -14.89 13.59 -9.09
CA GLY A 36 -14.41 12.22 -9.16
C GLY A 36 -14.36 11.69 -7.75
N SER A 37 -15.46 11.09 -7.32
CA SER A 37 -15.60 10.45 -6.04
C SER A 37 -14.36 9.59 -5.83
N LEU A 38 -13.56 9.96 -4.82
CA LEU A 38 -12.47 9.13 -4.29
C LEU A 38 -12.99 7.80 -3.71
N GLY A 39 -14.29 7.51 -3.85
CA GLY A 39 -15.13 6.68 -2.99
C GLY A 39 -14.76 5.21 -2.90
N GLY A 40 -13.84 4.70 -3.73
CA GLY A 40 -13.35 3.33 -3.61
C GLY A 40 -11.92 3.18 -3.06
N SER A 41 -11.07 4.19 -3.20
CA SER A 41 -9.60 3.97 -3.14
C SER A 41 -8.86 4.90 -2.19
N TRP A 42 -9.57 5.76 -1.45
CA TRP A 42 -8.95 6.68 -0.48
C TRP A 42 -8.13 5.94 0.58
N TRP A 43 -8.52 4.72 0.94
CA TRP A 43 -7.83 3.92 1.96
C TRP A 43 -6.41 3.51 1.52
N LEU A 44 -6.09 3.55 0.22
CA LEU A 44 -4.73 3.33 -0.26
C LEU A 44 -3.76 4.45 0.12
N PHE A 45 -4.24 5.58 0.66
CA PHE A 45 -3.41 6.63 1.26
C PHE A 45 -3.09 6.39 2.74
N VAL A 46 -3.69 5.37 3.39
CA VAL A 46 -3.44 5.03 4.79
C VAL A 46 -1.95 4.84 5.10
N PRO A 47 -1.14 4.12 4.28
CA PRO A 47 0.29 3.96 4.58
C PRO A 47 1.03 5.30 4.63
N SER A 48 0.70 6.23 3.74
CA SER A 48 1.32 7.56 3.69
C SER A 48 0.89 8.43 4.87
N ALA A 49 -0.39 8.42 5.20
CA ALA A 49 -0.92 9.18 6.33
C ALA A 49 -0.32 8.67 7.65
N TYR A 50 -0.28 7.35 7.84
CA TYR A 50 0.37 6.74 8.99
C TYR A 50 1.83 7.17 9.08
N PHE A 51 2.60 7.01 8.00
CA PHE A 51 4.04 7.25 8.07
C PHE A 51 4.39 8.71 8.37
N LEU A 52 3.62 9.65 7.80
CA LEU A 52 3.75 11.06 8.13
C LEU A 52 3.50 11.32 9.61
N LEU A 53 2.37 10.85 10.16
CA LEU A 53 2.02 11.06 11.56
C LEU A 53 3.03 10.40 12.52
N HIS A 54 3.47 9.20 12.19
CA HIS A 54 4.47 8.47 12.96
C HIS A 54 5.83 9.20 12.97
N THR A 55 6.30 9.65 11.79
CA THR A 55 7.55 10.43 11.68
C THR A 55 7.46 11.73 12.49
N LEU A 56 6.30 12.39 12.50
CA LEU A 56 6.08 13.62 13.28
C LEU A 56 6.09 13.38 14.79
N GLU A 57 5.59 12.23 15.25
CA GLU A 57 5.69 11.83 16.66
C GLU A 57 7.13 11.57 17.07
N GLU A 58 7.92 10.90 16.22
CA GLU A 58 9.29 10.51 16.50
C GLU A 58 10.28 11.68 16.44
N LEU A 59 10.07 12.62 15.51
CA LEU A 59 11.03 13.68 15.18
C LEU A 59 11.64 14.42 16.40
N PRO A 60 10.89 14.73 17.48
CA PRO A 60 11.43 15.48 18.60
C PRO A 60 12.43 14.69 19.47
N THR A 61 12.23 13.38 19.66
CA THR A 61 12.93 12.60 20.70
C THR A 61 13.55 11.30 20.23
N PHE A 62 13.21 10.80 19.05
CA PHE A 62 13.65 9.48 18.58
C PHE A 62 15.17 9.34 18.48
N ALA A 63 15.89 10.34 17.97
CA ALA A 63 17.34 10.26 17.83
C ALA A 63 18.08 10.18 19.18
N ALA A 64 17.62 10.92 20.19
CA ALA A 64 18.16 10.85 21.53
C ALA A 64 17.87 9.48 22.15
N TRP A 65 16.62 9.03 22.07
CA TRP A 65 16.22 7.71 22.57
C TRP A 65 17.01 6.56 21.90
N VAL A 66 17.17 6.57 20.57
CA VAL A 66 17.97 5.55 19.88
C VAL A 66 19.43 5.55 20.35
N THR A 67 19.99 6.74 20.62
CA THR A 67 21.36 6.87 21.13
C THR A 67 21.50 6.27 22.53
N ASP A 68 20.49 6.39 23.37
CA ASP A 68 20.50 5.88 24.74
C ASP A 68 20.36 4.33 24.80
N HIS A 69 19.64 3.73 23.85
CA HIS A 69 19.29 2.29 23.91
C HIS A 69 19.98 1.40 22.87
N PHE A 70 20.46 1.94 21.75
CA PHE A 70 21.00 1.15 20.64
C PHE A 70 22.38 1.63 20.20
N GLY A 71 22.45 2.80 19.57
CA GLY A 71 23.67 3.31 18.97
C GLY A 71 23.53 4.77 18.53
N PRO A 72 24.64 5.48 18.28
CA PRO A 72 24.61 6.91 18.02
C PRO A 72 23.72 7.28 16.83
N MET A 73 22.71 8.12 17.07
CA MET A 73 21.80 8.62 16.05
C MET A 73 21.63 10.13 16.19
N THR A 74 21.75 10.87 15.09
CA THR A 74 21.46 12.31 15.07
C THR A 74 20.08 12.57 14.48
N THR A 75 19.44 13.67 14.86
CA THR A 75 18.17 14.11 14.25
C THR A 75 18.32 14.32 12.74
N LEU A 76 19.49 14.77 12.27
CA LEU A 76 19.76 14.90 10.84
C LEU A 76 19.79 13.54 10.14
N ALA A 77 20.49 12.55 10.69
CA ALA A 77 20.52 11.19 10.14
C ALA A 77 19.10 10.56 10.08
N PHE A 78 18.31 10.76 11.13
CA PHE A 78 16.90 10.40 11.15
C PHE A 78 16.11 11.09 10.02
N ALA A 79 16.19 12.41 9.91
CA ALA A 79 15.46 13.16 8.88
C ALA A 79 15.90 12.78 7.45
N THR A 80 17.21 12.64 7.21
CA THR A 80 17.76 12.29 5.89
C THR A 80 17.34 10.90 5.44
N SER A 81 17.19 9.94 6.36
CA SER A 81 16.68 8.60 6.04
C SER A 81 15.16 8.59 5.82
N HIS A 82 14.40 9.37 6.60
CA HIS A 82 12.93 9.34 6.59
C HIS A 82 12.30 10.13 5.43
N VAL A 83 12.86 11.28 5.04
CA VAL A 83 12.28 12.10 3.96
C VAL A 83 12.17 11.35 2.63
N PRO A 84 13.22 10.66 2.12
CA PRO A 84 13.11 9.88 0.88
C PRO A 84 12.11 8.73 0.99
N LEU A 85 12.06 8.05 2.15
CA LEU A 85 11.09 6.98 2.38
C LEU A 85 9.66 7.52 2.39
N LEU A 86 9.43 8.69 3.00
CA LEU A 86 8.12 9.32 3.06
C LEU A 86 7.63 9.69 1.67
N LEU A 87 8.53 10.20 0.81
CA LEU A 87 8.24 10.47 -0.60
C LEU A 87 7.96 9.19 -1.39
N LEU A 88 8.72 8.12 -1.16
CA LEU A 88 8.51 6.83 -1.80
C LEU A 88 7.16 6.22 -1.44
N VAL A 89 6.81 6.17 -0.17
CA VAL A 89 5.54 5.63 0.33
C VAL A 89 4.37 6.50 -0.17
N SER A 90 4.50 7.83 -0.12
CA SER A 90 3.51 8.77 -0.69
C SER A 90 3.29 8.54 -2.18
N THR A 91 4.37 8.34 -2.94
CA THR A 91 4.30 8.03 -4.37
C THR A 91 3.65 6.68 -4.62
N ALA A 92 4.00 5.66 -3.85
CA ALA A 92 3.43 4.31 -3.97
C ALA A 92 1.92 4.33 -3.69
N SER A 93 1.49 4.95 -2.59
CA SER A 93 0.08 5.13 -2.24
C SER A 93 -0.69 5.89 -3.31
N TYR A 94 -0.16 7.01 -3.79
CA TYR A 94 -0.78 7.79 -4.87
C TYR A 94 -0.92 6.98 -6.15
N ARG A 95 0.15 6.29 -6.58
CA ARG A 95 0.14 5.47 -7.79
C ARG A 95 -0.78 4.27 -7.67
N ALA A 96 -0.87 3.65 -6.49
CA ALA A 96 -1.81 2.58 -6.18
C ALA A 96 -3.26 3.08 -6.21
N ALA A 97 -3.56 4.24 -5.63
CA ALA A 97 -4.89 4.85 -5.67
C ALA A 97 -5.34 5.22 -7.09
N GLN A 98 -4.41 5.58 -7.98
CA GLN A 98 -4.70 5.78 -9.40
C GLN A 98 -4.83 4.46 -10.19
N ALA A 99 -4.24 3.37 -9.70
CA ALA A 99 -4.23 2.05 -10.34
C ALA A 99 -5.58 1.34 -10.26
N SER A 100 -6.34 1.56 -9.19
CA SER A 100 -7.67 0.98 -9.01
C SER A 100 -8.64 1.34 -10.12
N ARG A 101 -8.35 2.39 -10.90
CA ARG A 101 -9.11 2.82 -12.07
C ARG A 101 -8.72 2.09 -13.37
N ASN A 102 -7.55 1.44 -13.43
CA ASN A 102 -7.01 0.79 -14.64
C ASN A 102 -6.29 -0.54 -14.29
N HIS A 103 -7.01 -1.66 -14.39
CA HIS A 103 -6.74 -2.97 -13.78
C HIS A 103 -5.41 -3.70 -14.09
N THR A 104 -4.66 -3.33 -15.14
CA THR A 104 -3.57 -4.19 -15.66
C THR A 104 -2.15 -3.64 -15.50
N ARG A 105 -1.93 -2.32 -15.49
CA ARG A 105 -0.55 -1.77 -15.63
C ARG A 105 0.14 -1.29 -14.35
N ARG A 106 -0.51 -1.35 -13.18
CA ARG A 106 0.02 -0.67 -11.97
C ARG A 106 0.02 -1.52 -10.69
N ARG A 107 -0.04 -2.85 -10.81
CA ARG A 107 -0.08 -3.77 -9.66
C ARG A 107 1.18 -3.71 -8.77
N GLY A 108 2.34 -3.35 -9.32
CA GLY A 108 3.59 -3.21 -8.54
C GLY A 108 3.51 -2.13 -7.47
N TRP A 109 2.85 -0.99 -7.76
CA TRP A 109 2.65 0.08 -6.78
C TRP A 109 1.73 -0.32 -5.63
N THR A 110 0.68 -1.10 -5.92
CA THR A 110 -0.19 -1.65 -4.89
C THR A 110 0.56 -2.65 -4.01
N VAL A 111 1.41 -3.51 -4.59
CA VAL A 111 2.29 -4.41 -3.82
C VAL A 111 3.19 -3.60 -2.90
N LEU A 112 3.84 -2.55 -3.40
CA LEU A 112 4.73 -1.71 -2.60
C LEU A 112 3.99 -0.97 -1.47
N ALA A 113 2.80 -0.42 -1.73
CA ALA A 113 2.00 0.26 -0.72
C ALA A 113 1.54 -0.71 0.40
N VAL A 114 1.14 -1.94 0.04
CA VAL A 114 0.79 -2.98 1.02
C VAL A 114 2.03 -3.46 1.77
N ALA A 115 3.18 -3.62 1.10
CA ALA A 115 4.45 -3.98 1.73
C ALA A 115 4.89 -2.92 2.76
N ALA A 116 4.81 -1.63 2.40
CA ALA A 116 5.08 -0.53 3.32
C ALA A 116 4.17 -0.57 4.55
N GLN A 117 2.88 -0.89 4.38
CA GLN A 117 1.99 -1.01 5.52
C GLN A 117 2.32 -2.20 6.43
N ILE A 118 2.70 -3.36 5.85
CA ILE A 118 3.14 -4.51 6.64
C ILE A 118 4.39 -4.15 7.44
N GLN A 119 5.34 -3.46 6.79
CA GLN A 119 6.51 -2.88 7.44
C GLN A 119 6.10 -2.01 8.64
N PHE A 120 5.18 -1.07 8.46
CA PHE A 120 4.67 -0.24 9.56
C PHE A 120 4.01 -1.02 10.70
N GLY A 121 3.31 -2.10 10.39
CA GLY A 121 2.77 -3.01 11.41
C GLY A 121 3.87 -3.68 12.23
N LEU A 122 4.95 -4.13 11.58
CA LEU A 122 6.11 -4.71 12.26
C LEU A 122 6.88 -3.67 13.07
N ASN A 123 7.03 -2.44 12.54
CA ASN A 123 7.62 -1.33 13.28
C ASN A 123 6.79 -1.00 14.53
N ALA A 124 5.46 -0.97 14.40
CA ALA A 124 4.58 -0.75 15.54
C ALA A 124 4.76 -1.80 16.65
N LEU A 125 4.92 -3.07 16.27
CA LEU A 125 5.24 -4.13 17.24
C LEU A 125 6.62 -3.92 17.89
N PHE A 126 7.61 -3.45 17.13
CA PHE A 126 8.93 -3.10 17.67
C PHE A 126 8.85 -2.02 18.74
N HIS A 127 8.19 -0.88 18.48
CA HIS A 127 8.02 0.19 19.48
C HIS A 127 7.30 -0.26 20.74
N LEU A 128 6.23 -1.04 20.59
CA LEU A 128 5.50 -1.57 21.74
C LEU A 128 6.36 -2.57 22.51
N GLY A 129 7.13 -3.40 21.81
CA GLY A 129 8.06 -4.35 22.41
C GLY A 129 9.19 -3.67 23.18
N THR A 130 9.82 -2.64 22.61
CA THR A 130 10.90 -1.88 23.26
C THR A 130 10.37 -1.06 24.42
N ALA A 131 9.18 -0.47 24.33
CA ALA A 131 8.54 0.21 25.45
C ALA A 131 8.32 -0.73 26.65
N VAL A 132 7.89 -1.97 26.40
CA VAL A 132 7.78 -3.00 27.45
C VAL A 132 9.16 -3.40 27.96
N ALA A 133 10.12 -3.65 27.07
CA ALA A 133 11.46 -4.13 27.43
C ALA A 133 12.27 -3.12 28.25
N PHE A 134 12.16 -1.82 27.92
CA PHE A 134 12.85 -0.73 28.61
C PHE A 134 11.99 -0.06 29.68
N SER A 135 10.72 -0.45 29.81
CA SER A 135 9.77 0.10 30.80
C SER A 135 9.63 1.62 30.73
N GLU A 136 9.63 2.16 29.51
CA GLU A 136 9.60 3.59 29.23
C GLU A 136 8.84 3.88 27.92
N TYR A 137 8.62 5.16 27.63
CA TYR A 137 8.02 5.58 26.37
C TYR A 137 9.02 5.47 25.21
N SER A 138 8.79 4.55 24.27
CA SER A 138 9.50 4.56 22.98
C SER A 138 8.85 5.61 22.06
N PRO A 139 9.59 6.61 21.54
CA PRO A 139 9.05 7.55 20.55
C PRO A 139 8.50 6.78 19.35
N GLY A 140 7.24 7.05 18.96
CA GLY A 140 6.51 6.27 17.96
C GLY A 140 5.48 5.30 18.56
N MET A 141 5.50 5.03 19.87
CA MET A 141 4.58 4.09 20.53
C MET A 141 3.11 4.52 20.46
N LEU A 142 2.82 5.83 20.54
CA LEU A 142 1.43 6.31 20.52
C LEU A 142 0.79 6.03 19.16
N THR A 143 1.45 6.44 18.08
CA THR A 143 0.99 6.15 16.72
C THR A 143 1.07 4.66 16.40
N ALA A 144 2.03 3.91 16.95
CA ALA A 144 2.08 2.45 16.80
C ALA A 144 0.81 1.76 17.33
N ALA A 145 0.41 2.07 18.56
CA ALA A 145 -0.77 1.49 19.21
C ALA A 145 -2.08 1.98 18.59
N CYS A 146 -2.21 3.30 18.43
CA CYS A 146 -3.47 3.92 18.02
C CYS A 146 -3.72 3.85 16.51
N LEU A 147 -2.66 3.85 15.70
CA LEU A 147 -2.76 3.94 14.23
C LEU A 147 -2.10 2.75 13.53
N GLY A 148 -0.88 2.36 13.90
CA GLY A 148 -0.05 1.39 13.17
C GLY A 148 -0.70 0.01 13.07
N LEU A 149 -1.05 -0.58 14.21
CA LEU A 149 -1.72 -1.89 14.21
C LEU A 149 -3.12 -1.84 13.58
N PRO A 150 -4.01 -0.88 13.93
CA PRO A 150 -5.32 -0.78 13.29
C PRO A 150 -5.26 -0.52 11.78
N ALA A 151 -4.37 0.36 11.32
CA ALA A 151 -4.17 0.66 9.90
C ALA A 151 -3.67 -0.56 9.13
N THR A 152 -2.76 -1.33 9.72
CA THR A 152 -2.25 -2.56 9.12
C THR A 152 -3.36 -3.60 8.95
N ALA A 153 -4.17 -3.81 9.98
CA ALA A 153 -5.32 -4.70 9.91
C ALA A 153 -6.32 -4.23 8.83
N LEU A 154 -6.63 -2.93 8.78
CA LEU A 154 -7.54 -2.35 7.78
C LEU A 154 -7.04 -2.58 6.35
N VAL A 155 -5.79 -2.22 6.05
CA VAL A 155 -5.20 -2.36 4.71
C VAL A 155 -5.15 -3.81 4.26
N LEU A 156 -4.76 -4.74 5.13
CA LEU A 156 -4.74 -6.17 4.81
C LEU A 156 -6.15 -6.72 4.58
N GLN A 157 -7.11 -6.34 5.43
CA GLN A 157 -8.50 -6.74 5.28
C GLN A 157 -9.10 -6.22 3.97
N ARG A 158 -8.87 -4.95 3.64
CA ARG A 158 -9.34 -4.34 2.38
C ARG A 158 -8.66 -4.94 1.17
N SER A 159 -7.34 -5.11 1.20
CA SER A 159 -6.58 -5.76 0.12
C SER A 159 -7.14 -7.15 -0.21
N ARG A 160 -7.49 -7.93 0.82
CA ARG A 160 -8.12 -9.25 0.66
C ARG A 160 -9.55 -9.16 0.13
N ARG A 161 -10.40 -8.31 0.71
CA ARG A 161 -11.83 -8.18 0.33
C ARG A 161 -12.01 -7.65 -1.09
N GLU A 162 -11.15 -6.73 -1.51
CA GLU A 162 -11.21 -6.07 -2.82
C GLU A 162 -10.38 -6.82 -3.89
N HIS A 163 -9.81 -7.99 -3.55
CA HIS A 163 -8.99 -8.82 -4.44
C HIS A 163 -7.90 -8.02 -5.19
N LEU A 164 -7.29 -7.03 -4.52
CA LEU A 164 -6.33 -6.13 -5.16
C LEU A 164 -5.05 -6.85 -5.57
N LEU A 165 -4.65 -7.87 -4.80
CA LEU A 165 -3.45 -8.64 -4.98
C LEU A 165 -3.80 -10.13 -5.15
N THR A 166 -3.12 -10.79 -6.07
CA THR A 166 -3.08 -12.26 -6.14
C THR A 166 -2.33 -12.83 -4.94
N ALA A 167 -2.50 -14.12 -4.64
CA ALA A 167 -1.77 -14.78 -3.54
C ALA A 167 -0.24 -14.61 -3.63
N ARG A 168 0.34 -14.72 -4.84
CA ARG A 168 1.77 -14.49 -5.08
C ARG A 168 2.18 -13.05 -4.76
N GLN A 169 1.34 -12.08 -5.11
CA GLN A 169 1.60 -10.67 -4.84
C GLN A 169 1.43 -10.33 -3.36
N THR A 170 0.48 -10.95 -2.67
CA THR A 170 0.34 -10.84 -1.21
C THR A 170 1.57 -11.42 -0.50
N ALA A 171 2.04 -12.60 -0.92
CA ALA A 171 3.26 -13.21 -0.39
C ALA A 171 4.49 -12.31 -0.66
N ALA A 172 4.61 -11.76 -1.86
CA ALA A 172 5.66 -10.81 -2.19
C ALA A 172 5.58 -9.54 -1.33
N ALA A 173 4.38 -8.97 -1.13
CA ALA A 173 4.20 -7.80 -0.27
C ALA A 173 4.60 -8.09 1.18
N ALA A 174 4.23 -9.27 1.71
CA ALA A 174 4.64 -9.69 3.05
C ALA A 174 6.16 -9.87 3.17
N GLY A 175 6.79 -10.53 2.19
CA GLY A 175 8.25 -10.70 2.16
C GLY A 175 9.00 -9.37 2.09
N TRP A 176 8.57 -8.47 1.21
CA TRP A 176 9.17 -7.13 1.10
C TRP A 176 8.93 -6.29 2.36
N GLY A 177 7.72 -6.33 2.93
CA GLY A 177 7.41 -5.61 4.17
C GLY A 177 8.27 -6.08 5.35
N ALA A 178 8.44 -7.40 5.50
CA ALA A 178 9.31 -7.97 6.53
C ALA A 178 10.78 -7.61 6.31
N LEU A 179 11.26 -7.64 5.06
CA LEU A 179 12.64 -7.25 4.75
C LEU A 179 12.88 -5.76 5.03
N MET A 180 11.93 -4.89 4.67
CA MET A 180 11.99 -3.46 5.01
C MET A 180 12.04 -3.26 6.53
N ALA A 181 11.28 -4.05 7.30
CA ALA A 181 11.30 -4.04 8.77
C ALA A 181 12.65 -4.40 9.33
N ALA A 182 13.18 -5.53 8.90
CA ALA A 182 14.49 -5.98 9.32
C ALA A 182 15.57 -4.96 8.97
N ALA A 183 15.50 -4.32 7.79
CA ALA A 183 16.45 -3.28 7.41
C ALA A 183 16.33 -2.03 8.27
N ALA A 184 15.11 -1.51 8.49
CA ALA A 184 14.89 -0.31 9.29
C ALA A 184 15.32 -0.50 10.75
N ILE A 185 14.93 -1.63 11.37
CA ILE A 185 15.32 -1.98 12.73
C ILE A 185 16.82 -2.28 12.80
N GLY A 186 17.35 -3.01 11.80
CA GLY A 186 18.76 -3.40 11.75
C GLY A 186 19.72 -2.21 11.71
N VAL A 187 19.33 -1.10 11.06
CA VAL A 187 20.13 0.13 11.03
C VAL A 187 20.39 0.70 12.44
N LEU A 188 19.51 0.45 13.42
CA LEU A 188 19.72 0.88 14.80
C LEU A 188 20.95 0.20 15.45
N PHE A 189 21.39 -0.93 14.92
CA PHE A 189 22.49 -1.73 15.44
C PHE A 189 23.76 -1.63 14.60
N LEU A 190 23.81 -0.79 13.57
CA LEU A 190 25.01 -0.58 12.77
C LEU A 190 25.87 0.52 13.40
N HIS A 191 27.12 0.19 13.70
CA HIS A 191 28.15 1.09 14.22
C HIS A 191 29.50 0.77 13.57
#